data_AF-A0A6G3MHA7-F1
#
_entry.id   AF-A0A6G3MHA7-F1
#
_cell.length_a   1.000
_cell.length_b   1.000
_cell.length_c   1.000
_cell.angle_alpha   90.00
_cell.angle_beta   90.00
_cell.angle_gamma   90.00
#
_symmetry.space_group_name_H-M   'P 1'
#
loop_
_entity.id
_entity.type
_entity.pdbx_description
1 polymer ?
#
loop_
_entity_poly.entity_id
_entity_poly.type
_entity_poly.pdbx_seq_one_letter_code
_entity_poly.pdbx_strand_id
1 'polypeptide(L)'
;KIFLAIPCQIKTEYRYSYSASYMFYNLFSKDFFNVTRLFKEYINFQYFNWVGKIAAYTFVMKNNVYFAENPYSTPIKITHDGIPDSIYNGIPDWVYEGTV
;
A
#
# COMPACT_ATOMS: atom_id res chain seq x y z
N LYS A 1 17.58 2.58 3.30
CA LYS A 1 16.49 2.77 2.30
C LYS A 1 16.60 4.19 1.77
N ILE A 2 16.35 4.39 0.47
CA ILE A 2 16.52 5.70 -0.21
C ILE A 2 15.27 6.59 -0.06
N PHE A 3 14.13 5.96 0.23
CA PHE A 3 12.84 6.61 0.40
C PHE A 3 12.27 6.31 1.78
N LEU A 4 11.49 7.25 2.30
CA LEU A 4 10.58 7.06 3.42
C LEU A 4 9.14 7.02 2.90
N ALA A 5 8.33 6.12 3.42
CA ALA A 5 6.89 6.08 3.19
C ALA A 5 6.21 6.55 4.46
N ILE A 6 5.47 7.64 4.37
CA ILE A 6 4.83 8.31 5.51
C ILE A 6 3.32 8.10 5.35
N PRO A 7 2.66 7.36 6.26
CA PRO A 7 1.21 7.20 6.23
C PRO A 7 0.52 8.52 6.62
N CYS A 8 -0.48 8.88 5.85
CA CYS A 8 -1.33 10.06 6.00
C CYS A 8 -2.79 9.64 6.01
N GLN A 9 -3.66 10.42 6.66
CA GLN A 9 -5.11 10.17 6.67
C GLN A 9 -5.46 8.73 7.09
N ILE A 10 -4.88 8.29 8.21
CA ILE A 10 -5.04 6.93 8.72
C ILE A 10 -6.50 6.73 9.16
N LYS A 11 -7.10 5.63 8.70
CA LYS A 11 -8.40 5.13 9.13
C LYS A 11 -8.24 3.71 9.65
N THR A 12 -8.51 3.50 10.92
CA THR A 12 -8.49 2.17 11.55
C THR A 12 -9.72 1.38 11.13
N GLU A 13 -9.57 0.09 10.83
CA GLU A 13 -10.68 -0.81 10.48
C GLU A 13 -10.90 -1.85 11.59
N TYR A 14 -9.83 -2.55 11.98
CA TYR A 14 -9.84 -3.60 12.99
C TYR A 14 -8.75 -3.34 14.05
N ARG A 15 -8.21 -4.38 14.70
CA ARG A 15 -7.24 -4.24 15.81
C ARG A 15 -5.87 -3.77 15.34
N TYR A 16 -5.39 -4.34 14.24
CA TYR A 16 -4.08 -4.09 13.64
C TYR A 16 -4.18 -3.54 12.21
N SER A 17 -5.31 -3.77 11.53
CA SER A 17 -5.56 -3.25 10.19
C SER A 17 -5.98 -1.79 10.19
N TYR A 18 -5.33 -1.02 9.33
CA TYR A 18 -5.71 0.35 9.01
C TYR A 18 -5.53 0.59 7.51
N SER A 19 -6.35 1.48 6.97
CA SER A 19 -6.14 2.05 5.65
C SER A 19 -5.51 3.44 5.76
N ALA A 20 -4.63 3.79 4.83
CA ALA A 20 -4.00 5.11 4.79
C ALA A 20 -3.64 5.52 3.36
N SER A 21 -3.54 6.82 3.14
CA SER A 21 -2.78 7.37 2.02
C SER A 21 -1.29 7.36 2.36
N TYR A 22 -0.41 7.33 1.36
CA TYR A 22 1.03 7.36 1.57
C TYR A 22 1.69 8.50 0.81
N MET A 23 2.54 9.24 1.53
CA MET A 23 3.45 10.22 0.94
C MET A 23 4.87 9.64 0.96
N PHE A 24 5.54 9.67 -0.20
CA PHE A 24 6.90 9.20 -0.32
C PHE A 24 7.86 10.38 -0.26
N TYR A 25 8.89 10.26 0.56
CA TYR A 25 9.94 11.27 0.70
C TYR A 25 11.26 10.70 0.20
N ASN A 26 11.89 11.40 -0.76
CA ASN A 26 13.21 11.05 -1.28
C ASN A 26 14.29 11.68 -0.40
N LEU A 27 15.14 10.85 0.21
CA LEU A 27 16.18 11.34 1.13
C LEU A 27 17.33 12.08 0.41
N PHE A 28 17.55 11.81 -0.88
CA PHE A 28 18.60 12.48 -1.66
C PHE A 28 18.14 13.82 -2.21
N SER A 29 17.02 13.84 -2.93
CA SER A 29 16.53 15.09 -3.53
C SER A 29 15.83 16.00 -2.52
N LYS A 30 15.44 15.45 -1.35
CA LYS A 30 14.65 16.12 -0.31
C LYS A 30 13.24 16.54 -0.77
N ASP A 31 12.70 15.82 -1.76
CA ASP A 31 11.37 16.09 -2.31
C ASP A 31 10.33 15.07 -1.88
N PHE A 32 9.07 15.53 -1.85
CA PHE A 32 7.90 14.69 -1.66
C PHE A 32 7.30 14.27 -3.00
N PHE A 33 6.79 13.04 -3.02
CA PHE A 33 6.06 12.48 -4.13
C PHE A 33 4.80 11.76 -3.61
N ASN A 34 3.69 11.95 -4.34
CA ASN A 34 2.41 11.35 -4.00
C ASN A 34 2.03 10.28 -5.02
N VAL A 35 1.82 9.04 -4.57
CA VAL A 35 1.46 7.92 -5.44
C VAL A 35 0.11 8.11 -6.14
N THR A 36 -0.83 8.86 -5.55
CA THR A 36 -2.11 9.16 -6.22
C THR A 36 -1.93 9.83 -7.59
N ARG A 37 -0.81 10.53 -7.81
CA ARG A 37 -0.48 11.11 -9.12
C ARG A 37 -0.30 10.06 -10.22
N LEU A 38 0.14 8.84 -9.89
CA LEU A 38 0.34 7.76 -10.86
C LEU A 38 -0.97 7.09 -11.26
N PHE A 39 -1.92 6.99 -10.33
CA PHE A 39 -3.16 6.26 -10.54
C PHE A 39 -4.30 7.13 -11.04
N LYS A 40 -4.15 8.46 -10.99
CA LYS A 40 -5.21 9.44 -11.31
C LYS A 40 -6.47 9.28 -10.45
N GLU A 41 -6.42 8.47 -9.40
CA GLU A 41 -7.47 8.28 -8.41
C GLU A 41 -6.86 8.37 -7.00
N TYR A 42 -7.70 8.69 -6.02
CA TYR A 42 -7.32 8.64 -4.62
C TYR A 42 -7.16 7.17 -4.19
N ILE A 43 -6.01 6.85 -3.57
CA ILE A 43 -5.67 5.48 -3.18
C ILE A 43 -5.58 5.39 -1.68
N ASN A 44 -6.44 4.57 -1.10
CA ASN A 44 -6.28 4.07 0.24
C ASN A 44 -5.59 2.71 0.19
N PHE A 45 -4.41 2.67 0.79
CA PHE A 45 -3.62 1.46 0.95
C PHE A 45 -4.17 0.73 2.17
N GLN A 46 -4.67 -0.49 1.98
CA GLN A 46 -5.08 -1.39 3.07
C GLN A 46 -3.86 -2.04 3.74
N TYR A 47 -2.74 -2.09 3.02
CA TYR A 47 -1.45 -2.55 3.51
C TYR A 47 -0.34 -1.94 2.66
N PHE A 48 0.83 -1.73 3.25
CA PHE A 48 2.02 -1.26 2.55
C PHE A 48 3.27 -1.90 3.15
N ASN A 49 4.17 -2.35 2.30
CA ASN A 49 5.49 -2.78 2.74
C ASN A 49 6.56 -2.55 1.67
N TRP A 50 7.79 -2.29 2.13
CA TRP A 50 8.96 -2.19 1.26
C TRP A 50 9.50 -3.58 0.93
N VAL A 51 9.97 -3.75 -0.31
CA VAL A 51 10.58 -5.00 -0.78
C VAL A 51 12.11 -4.89 -0.76
N GLY A 52 12.74 -5.64 0.14
CA GLY A 52 14.20 -5.76 0.21
C GLY A 52 14.93 -4.45 0.50
N LYS A 53 16.14 -4.30 -0.09
CA LYS A 53 17.00 -3.11 0.06
C LYS A 53 16.80 -2.06 -1.04
N ILE A 54 16.04 -2.39 -2.09
CA ILE A 54 15.73 -1.52 -3.23
C ILE A 54 14.52 -0.64 -2.85
N ALA A 55 14.24 0.41 -3.62
CA ALA A 55 13.06 1.26 -3.45
C ALA A 55 11.75 0.60 -3.95
N ALA A 56 11.72 -0.71 -4.15
CA ALA A 56 10.53 -1.44 -4.55
C ALA A 56 9.57 -1.60 -3.36
N TYR A 57 8.27 -1.65 -3.63
CA TYR A 57 7.26 -1.82 -2.59
C TYR A 57 6.04 -2.60 -3.10
N THR A 58 5.34 -3.20 -2.15
CA THR A 58 4.06 -3.87 -2.36
C THR A 58 2.98 -3.19 -1.54
N PHE A 59 1.78 -3.18 -2.06
CA PHE A 59 0.63 -2.69 -1.31
C PHE A 59 -0.66 -3.42 -1.69
N VAL A 60 -1.67 -3.28 -0.85
CA VAL A 60 -2.99 -3.84 -1.10
C VAL A 60 -4.01 -2.71 -1.28
N MET A 61 -4.78 -2.79 -2.37
CA MET A 61 -5.87 -1.88 -2.70
C MET A 61 -7.04 -2.68 -3.28
N LYS A 62 -8.27 -2.39 -2.84
CA LYS A 62 -9.48 -3.09 -3.31
C LYS A 62 -9.27 -4.62 -3.23
N ASN A 63 -8.70 -5.09 -2.11
CA ASN A 63 -8.38 -6.48 -1.82
C ASN A 63 -7.47 -7.19 -2.85
N ASN A 64 -6.70 -6.41 -3.63
CA ASN A 64 -5.74 -6.94 -4.59
C ASN A 64 -4.33 -6.47 -4.25
N VAL A 65 -3.36 -7.35 -4.49
CA VAL A 65 -1.94 -7.06 -4.29
C VAL A 65 -1.40 -6.35 -5.52
N TYR A 66 -0.64 -5.29 -5.28
CA TYR A 66 0.09 -4.53 -6.28
C TYR A 66 1.57 -4.49 -5.95
N PHE A 67 2.40 -4.44 -6.98
CA PHE A 67 3.86 -4.33 -6.89
C PHE A 67 4.35 -3.13 -7.69
N ALA A 68 5.29 -2.38 -7.14
CA ALA A 68 5.96 -1.29 -7.81
C ALA A 68 7.48 -1.46 -7.66
N GLU A 69 8.21 -1.38 -8.77
CA GLU A 69 9.68 -1.50 -8.77
C GLU A 69 10.35 -0.31 -8.07
N ASN A 70 9.72 0.86 -8.11
CA ASN A 70 10.15 2.07 -7.41
C ASN A 70 8.98 3.07 -7.23
N PRO A 71 9.12 4.12 -6.40
CA PRO A 71 8.06 5.12 -6.17
C PRO A 71 7.52 5.79 -7.44
N TYR A 72 8.32 5.88 -8.50
CA TYR A 72 7.93 6.54 -9.75
C TYR A 72 7.35 5.57 -10.80
N SER A 73 7.51 4.26 -10.62
CA SER A 73 7.01 3.26 -11.54
C SER A 73 5.49 3.11 -11.43
N THR A 74 4.82 2.91 -12.57
CA THR A 74 3.42 2.48 -12.59
C THR A 74 3.30 1.11 -11.95
N PRO A 75 2.50 0.93 -10.88
CA PRO A 75 2.45 -0.35 -10.22
C PRO A 75 1.69 -1.40 -11.03
N ILE A 76 2.15 -2.65 -10.91
CA ILE A 76 1.61 -3.82 -11.56
C ILE A 76 0.65 -4.50 -10.60
N LYS A 77 -0.56 -4.80 -11.06
CA LYS A 77 -1.55 -5.59 -10.32
C LYS A 77 -1.14 -7.07 -10.38
N ILE A 78 -0.98 -7.71 -9.23
CA ILE A 78 -0.53 -9.11 -9.10
C ILE A 78 -1.71 -10.08 -9.00
N THR A 79 -2.72 -9.72 -8.21
CA THR A 79 -3.96 -10.51 -8.07
C THR A 79 -5.12 -9.76 -8.71
N HIS A 80 -6.11 -10.47 -9.25
CA HIS A 80 -7.17 -9.84 -10.05
C HIS A 80 -8.59 -10.08 -9.54
N ASP A 81 -8.75 -10.98 -8.58
CA ASP A 81 -10.00 -11.54 -8.08
C ASP A 81 -10.44 -10.99 -6.73
N GLY A 82 -9.73 -9.99 -6.18
CA GLY A 82 -10.12 -9.37 -4.91
C GLY A 82 -11.52 -8.77 -4.98
N ILE A 83 -12.37 -9.16 -4.02
CA ILE A 83 -13.75 -8.72 -3.85
C ILE A 83 -13.90 -8.22 -2.41
N PRO A 84 -14.33 -6.97 -2.18
CA PRO A 84 -14.63 -6.46 -0.84
C PRO A 84 -15.56 -7.42 -0.08
N ASP A 85 -15.25 -7.68 1.19
CA ASP A 85 -16.04 -8.55 2.07
C ASP A 85 -16.20 -10.00 1.63
N SER A 86 -15.40 -10.46 0.65
CA SER A 86 -15.51 -11.83 0.12
C SER A 86 -14.15 -12.48 -0.20
N ILE A 87 -13.29 -11.80 -0.97
CA ILE A 87 -11.98 -12.33 -1.37
C ILE A 87 -10.91 -11.30 -1.00
N TYR A 88 -9.99 -11.69 -0.13
CA TYR A 88 -8.89 -10.86 0.38
C TYR A 88 -7.54 -11.42 -0.07
N ASN A 89 -6.74 -10.62 -0.78
CA ASN A 89 -5.39 -10.98 -1.18
C ASN A 89 -4.35 -10.17 -0.39
N GLY A 90 -3.44 -10.86 0.30
CA GLY A 90 -2.29 -10.23 0.99
C GLY A 90 -2.63 -9.49 2.29
N ILE A 91 -3.88 -9.53 2.74
CA ILE A 91 -4.34 -9.06 4.05
C ILE A 91 -5.32 -10.09 4.64
N PRO A 92 -5.42 -10.22 5.97
CA PRO A 92 -6.39 -11.09 6.62
C PRO A 92 -7.82 -10.51 6.54
N ASP A 93 -8.82 -11.37 6.71
CA ASP A 93 -10.18 -10.96 7.03
C ASP A 93 -10.32 -10.69 8.56
N TRP A 94 -11.52 -10.34 9.00
CA TRP A 94 -11.78 -10.03 10.41
C TRP A 94 -11.52 -11.21 11.36
N VAL A 95 -11.82 -12.45 10.92
CA VAL A 95 -11.61 -13.66 11.74
C VAL A 95 -10.13 -13.91 11.89
N TYR A 96 -9.40 -13.94 10.79
CA TYR A 96 -7.96 -14.21 10.77
C TYR A 96 -7.13 -13.12 11.44
N GLU A 97 -7.63 -11.88 11.48
CA GLU A 97 -6.96 -10.81 12.23
C GLU A 97 -7.25 -10.87 13.73
N GLY A 98 -8.50 -11.11 14.11
CA GLY A 98 -8.95 -11.00 15.51
C GLY A 98 -8.63 -12.21 16.39
N THR A 99 -8.30 -13.35 15.77
CA THR A 99 -8.16 -14.64 16.48
C THR A 99 -6.69 -15.03 16.74
N VAL A 100 -5.75 -14.09 16.58
CA VAL A 100 -4.32 -14.25 16.94
C VAL A 100 -3.98 -13.46 18.20
#